data_AF-A0A2S7Z4Y4-F1
#
_entry.id   AF-A0A2S7Z4Y4-F1
#
_cell.length_a   1.000
_cell.length_b   1.000
_cell.length_c   1.000
_cell.angle_alpha   90.00
_cell.angle_beta   90.00
_cell.angle_gamma   90.00
#
_symmetry.space_group_name_H-M   'P 1'
#
loop_
_entity.id
_entity.type
_entity.pdbx_description
1 polymer ?
#
loop_
_entity_poly.entity_id
_entity_poly.type
_entity_poly.pdbx_seq_one_letter_code
_entity_poly.pdbx_strand_id
1 'polypeptide(L)'
;MKTIKSFGEYPKYSLHDARVQKIEYVDDSLTFTFDYIFSYENGVEQTHKAKIVFEKCDIDDLEILVFNSTILDAFTGKRIELPQYQQEYSESEFEVITETYNWGRAVFQGWLRTEGDPVHCIMNIYFTGDMVYVVDEALI
;
A
#
# COMPACT_ATOMS: atom_id res chain seq x y z
N MET A 1 5.52 14.94 9.90
CA MET A 1 4.10 15.03 10.31
C MET A 1 3.49 13.64 10.54
N LYS A 2 2.54 13.50 11.47
CA LYS A 2 1.64 12.34 11.55
C LYS A 2 0.19 12.79 11.32
N THR A 3 -0.56 12.06 10.50
CA THR A 3 -1.98 12.35 10.25
C THR A 3 -2.76 11.05 10.17
N ILE A 4 -3.86 10.97 10.93
CA ILE A 4 -4.80 9.85 10.88
C ILE A 4 -5.72 10.06 9.69
N LYS A 5 -5.97 9.00 8.92
CA LYS A 5 -6.91 9.05 7.81
C LYS A 5 -8.34 9.21 8.35
N SER A 6 -9.01 10.28 7.93
CA SER A 6 -10.45 10.45 8.13
C SER A 6 -11.22 9.74 7.01
N PHE A 7 -12.28 9.00 7.36
CA PHE A 7 -13.16 8.37 6.38
C PHE A 7 -14.32 9.31 6.05
N GLY A 8 -14.49 9.66 4.77
CA GLY A 8 -15.56 10.54 4.28
C GLY A 8 -15.09 11.90 3.75
N GLU A 9 -13.82 12.24 3.93
CA GLU A 9 -13.18 13.41 3.32
C GLU A 9 -12.20 12.99 2.23
N TYR A 10 -11.92 13.88 1.27
CA TYR A 10 -10.83 13.66 0.32
C TYR A 10 -9.50 13.69 1.08
N PRO A 11 -8.68 12.63 1.02
CA PRO A 11 -7.43 12.59 1.75
C PRO A 11 -6.45 13.63 1.20
N LYS A 12 -5.71 14.32 2.08
CA LYS A 12 -4.64 15.25 1.69
C LYS A 12 -3.56 14.57 0.83
N TYR A 13 -3.28 13.32 1.13
CA TYR A 13 -2.25 12.53 0.48
C TYR A 13 -2.87 11.41 -0.35
N SER A 14 -2.40 11.29 -1.59
CA SER A 14 -2.73 10.24 -2.54
C SER A 14 -1.65 9.16 -2.54
N LEU A 15 -2.09 7.90 -2.57
CA LEU A 15 -1.21 6.75 -2.81
C LEU A 15 -1.26 6.28 -4.27
N HIS A 16 -2.11 6.87 -5.12
CA HIS A 16 -2.11 6.60 -6.56
C HIS A 16 -0.72 6.87 -7.15
N ASP A 17 -0.21 5.92 -7.93
CA ASP A 17 1.13 5.85 -8.51
C ASP A 17 2.28 5.81 -7.49
N ALA A 18 1.97 5.73 -6.18
CA ALA A 18 2.97 5.63 -5.14
C ALA A 18 3.54 4.20 -5.10
N ARG A 19 4.84 4.10 -4.84
CA ARG A 19 5.55 2.81 -4.86
C ARG A 19 5.96 2.40 -3.47
N VAL A 20 5.46 1.24 -3.05
CA VAL A 20 5.86 0.57 -1.82
C VAL A 20 7.22 -0.06 -2.03
N GLN A 21 8.17 0.30 -1.17
CA GLN A 21 9.53 -0.22 -1.14
C GLN A 21 9.70 -1.32 -0.08
N LYS A 22 8.85 -1.31 0.96
CA LYS A 22 8.95 -2.27 2.06
C LYS A 22 7.62 -2.44 2.78
N ILE A 23 7.32 -3.67 3.19
CA ILE A 23 6.18 -4.01 4.04
C ILE A 23 6.69 -4.75 5.28
N GLU A 24 6.34 -4.25 6.46
CA GLU A 24 6.77 -4.80 7.74
C GLU A 24 5.59 -4.97 8.69
N TYR A 25 5.59 -6.03 9.50
CA TYR A 25 4.64 -6.23 10.57
C TYR A 25 5.39 -6.35 11.90
N VAL A 26 5.17 -5.38 12.78
CA VAL A 26 5.84 -5.27 14.09
C VAL A 26 4.84 -4.71 15.09
N ASP A 27 4.77 -5.28 16.29
CA ASP A 27 3.91 -4.82 17.38
C ASP A 27 2.45 -4.55 16.94
N ASP A 28 1.83 -5.58 16.33
CA ASP A 28 0.46 -5.56 15.78
C ASP A 28 0.20 -4.48 14.72
N SER A 29 1.25 -3.90 14.13
CA SER A 29 1.13 -2.82 13.16
C SER A 29 1.74 -3.21 11.82
N LEU A 30 0.96 -3.08 10.75
CA LEU A 30 1.42 -3.30 9.38
C LEU A 30 1.86 -1.96 8.77
N THR A 31 3.14 -1.86 8.41
CA THR A 31 3.75 -0.63 7.90
C THR A 31 4.17 -0.80 6.45
N PHE A 32 3.68 0.08 5.59
CA PHE A 32 4.11 0.24 4.21
C PHE A 32 5.05 1.45 4.15
N THR A 33 6.28 1.24 3.69
CA THR A 33 7.22 2.33 3.41
C THR A 33 7.18 2.63 1.92
N PHE A 34 6.87 3.87 1.56
CA PHE A 34 6.81 4.34 0.18
C PHE A 34 8.08 5.09 -0.18
N ASP A 35 8.47 5.05 -1.46
CA ASP A 35 9.51 5.94 -1.99
C ASP A 35 9.05 7.40 -1.89
N TYR A 36 7.88 7.68 -2.46
CA TYR A 36 7.14 8.92 -2.24
C TYR A 36 5.63 8.69 -2.38
N ILE A 37 4.86 9.56 -1.72
CA ILE A 37 3.41 9.73 -1.90
C ILE A 37 3.13 11.16 -2.38
N PHE A 38 1.92 11.41 -2.85
CA PHE A 38 1.60 12.68 -3.52
C PHE A 38 0.63 13.54 -2.72
N SER A 39 0.74 14.86 -2.85
CA SER A 39 -0.31 15.80 -2.47
C SER A 39 -0.43 16.91 -3.50
N TYR A 40 -1.57 17.58 -3.55
CA TYR A 40 -1.81 18.67 -4.49
C TYR A 40 -2.14 19.95 -3.74
N GLU A 41 -1.28 20.96 -3.86
CA GLU A 41 -1.48 22.28 -3.25
C GLU A 41 -1.61 23.32 -4.36
N ASN A 42 -2.76 23.99 -4.44
CA ASN A 42 -3.09 24.96 -5.50
C ASN A 42 -2.87 24.42 -6.94
N GLY A 43 -3.12 23.12 -7.15
CA GLY A 43 -2.95 22.46 -8.45
C GLY A 43 -1.51 22.04 -8.77
N VAL A 44 -0.56 22.23 -7.85
CA VAL A 44 0.83 21.78 -8.01
C VAL A 44 1.02 20.48 -7.24
N GLU A 45 1.55 19.46 -7.92
CA GLU A 45 1.92 18.19 -7.31
C GLU A 45 3.15 18.35 -6.43
N GLN A 46 3.12 17.72 -5.26
CA GLN A 46 4.22 17.62 -4.32
C GLN A 46 4.45 16.15 -4.00
N THR A 47 5.71 15.75 -3.86
CA THR A 47 6.09 14.39 -3.45
C THR A 47 6.65 14.38 -2.04
N HIS A 48 6.32 13.35 -1.26
CA HIS A 48 6.73 13.23 0.13
C HIS A 48 7.19 11.82 0.45
N LYS A 49 8.33 11.68 1.12
CA LYS A 49 8.69 10.39 1.73
C LYS A 49 7.71 10.08 2.84
N ALA A 50 7.17 8.88 2.86
CA ALA A 50 6.15 8.53 3.85
C ALA A 50 6.11 7.05 4.20
N LYS A 51 5.56 6.78 5.38
CA LYS A 51 5.10 5.47 5.79
C LYS A 51 3.60 5.52 6.05
N ILE A 52 2.91 4.45 5.69
CA ILE A 52 1.51 4.22 6.06
C ILE A 52 1.49 3.10 7.07
N VAL A 53 0.95 3.38 8.26
CA VAL A 53 0.87 2.43 9.36
C VAL A 53 -0.59 2.07 9.57
N PHE A 54 -0.92 0.78 9.49
CA PHE A 54 -2.20 0.23 9.91
C PHE A 54 -2.03 -0.35 11.31
N GLU A 55 -2.58 0.33 12.31
CA GLU A 55 -2.50 -0.12 13.70
C GLU A 55 -3.52 -1.22 14.00
N LYS A 56 -3.16 -2.16 14.89
CA LYS A 56 -3.99 -3.33 15.24
C LYS A 56 -4.47 -4.07 13.98
N CYS A 57 -3.52 -4.34 13.10
CA CYS A 57 -3.74 -5.06 11.87
C CYS A 57 -3.96 -6.54 12.19
N ASP A 58 -5.03 -7.11 11.64
CA ASP A 58 -5.25 -8.54 11.66
C ASP A 58 -4.45 -9.15 10.51
N ILE A 59 -3.30 -9.73 10.84
CA ILE A 59 -2.37 -10.27 9.84
C ILE A 59 -2.84 -11.62 9.28
N ASP A 60 -3.66 -12.36 10.05
CA ASP A 60 -4.21 -13.64 9.62
C ASP A 60 -5.28 -13.43 8.52
N ASP A 61 -5.95 -12.27 8.54
CA ASP A 61 -6.91 -11.84 7.53
C ASP A 61 -6.29 -11.00 6.39
N LEU A 62 -4.97 -10.73 6.41
CA LEU A 62 -4.28 -10.06 5.29
C LEU A 62 -4.28 -10.98 4.06
N GLU A 63 -4.94 -10.53 3.00
CA GLU A 63 -5.01 -11.26 1.73
C GLU A 63 -4.13 -10.58 0.68
N ILE A 64 -3.10 -11.30 0.21
CA ILE A 64 -2.23 -10.86 -0.89
C ILE A 64 -2.47 -11.78 -2.08
N LEU A 65 -3.04 -11.22 -3.15
CA LEU A 65 -3.25 -11.91 -4.42
C LEU A 65 -2.19 -11.43 -5.41
N VAL A 66 -1.38 -12.36 -5.91
CA VAL A 66 -0.38 -12.08 -6.96
C VAL A 66 -0.77 -12.83 -8.22
N PHE A 67 -1.01 -12.09 -9.29
CA PHE A 67 -1.47 -12.63 -10.56
C PHE A 67 -0.27 -13.08 -11.40
N ASN A 68 -0.54 -13.87 -12.43
CA ASN A 68 0.48 -14.29 -13.40
C ASN A 68 0.75 -13.23 -14.47
N SER A 69 -0.14 -12.23 -14.61
CA SER A 69 -0.02 -11.15 -15.60
C SER A 69 -0.79 -9.91 -15.16
N THR A 70 -0.69 -8.82 -15.93
CA THR A 70 -1.51 -7.61 -15.77
C THR A 70 -2.90 -7.69 -16.40
N ILE A 71 -3.21 -8.75 -17.16
CA ILE A 71 -4.48 -8.85 -17.90
C ILE A 71 -5.63 -9.18 -16.95
N LEU A 72 -6.66 -8.32 -16.95
CA LEU A 72 -7.89 -8.46 -16.16
C LEU A 72 -8.92 -9.39 -16.84
N ASP A 73 -8.48 -10.60 -17.20
CA ASP A 73 -9.38 -11.69 -17.66
C ASP A 73 -9.58 -12.68 -16.50
N ALA A 74 -9.78 -13.97 -16.78
CA ALA A 74 -9.84 -15.00 -15.75
C ALA A 74 -8.67 -14.90 -14.76
N PHE A 75 -9.00 -14.96 -13.47
CA PHE A 75 -7.99 -14.97 -12.42
C PHE A 75 -7.03 -16.15 -12.61
N THR A 76 -5.75 -15.83 -12.76
CA THR A 76 -4.66 -16.80 -12.74
C THR A 76 -3.55 -16.23 -11.86
N GLY A 77 -3.21 -16.94 -10.78
CA GLY A 77 -2.29 -16.42 -9.77
C GLY A 77 -2.28 -17.26 -8.51
N LYS A 78 -1.73 -16.68 -7.45
CA LYS A 78 -1.63 -17.28 -6.11
C LYS A 78 -2.12 -16.31 -5.05
N ARG A 79 -2.74 -16.87 -4.01
CA ARG A 79 -2.94 -16.21 -2.72
C ARG A 79 -1.74 -16.54 -1.84
N ILE A 80 -1.10 -15.53 -1.28
CA ILE A 80 0.08 -15.69 -0.40
C ILE A 80 -0.12 -14.91 0.90
N GLU A 81 0.66 -15.28 1.90
CA GLU A 81 0.71 -14.60 3.20
C GLU A 81 1.92 -13.65 3.24
N LEU A 82 1.95 -12.74 4.22
CA LEU A 82 3.02 -11.75 4.35
C LEU A 82 4.44 -12.36 4.38
N PRO A 83 4.73 -13.47 5.10
CA PRO A 83 6.07 -14.05 5.12
C PRO A 83 6.53 -14.49 3.73
N GLN A 84 5.62 -15.08 2.92
CA GLN A 84 5.93 -15.47 1.56
C GLN A 84 6.13 -14.24 0.67
N TYR A 85 5.33 -13.18 0.85
CA TYR A 85 5.54 -11.93 0.13
C TYR A 85 6.93 -11.34 0.43
N GLN A 86 7.30 -11.27 1.71
CA GLN A 86 8.61 -10.75 2.14
C GLN A 86 9.77 -11.60 1.62
N GLN A 87 9.59 -12.92 1.52
CA GLN A 87 10.60 -13.82 0.97
C GLN A 87 10.78 -13.67 -0.54
N GLU A 88 9.69 -13.58 -1.30
CA GLU A 88 9.73 -13.63 -2.77
C GLU A 88 9.80 -12.25 -3.44
N TYR A 89 9.35 -11.21 -2.75
CA TYR A 89 9.15 -9.87 -3.31
C TYR A 89 9.78 -8.76 -2.45
N SER A 90 10.78 -9.08 -1.61
CA SER A 90 11.46 -8.10 -0.74
C SER A 90 12.13 -6.97 -1.51
N GLU A 91 12.62 -7.25 -2.72
CA GLU A 91 13.28 -6.28 -3.60
C GLU A 91 12.35 -5.78 -4.73
N SER A 92 11.07 -6.17 -4.70
CA SER A 92 10.08 -5.75 -5.70
C SER A 92 9.40 -4.45 -5.29
N GLU A 93 9.16 -3.58 -6.27
CA GLU A 93 8.29 -2.42 -6.08
C GLU A 93 6.82 -2.81 -6.31
N PHE A 94 5.94 -2.41 -5.38
CA PHE A 94 4.50 -2.47 -5.57
C PHE A 94 3.94 -1.06 -5.78
N GLU A 95 3.54 -0.77 -7.01
CA GLU A 95 2.95 0.50 -7.45
C GLU A 95 1.44 0.45 -7.28
N VAL A 96 0.89 1.35 -6.45
CA VAL A 96 -0.55 1.39 -6.13
C VAL A 96 -1.30 2.18 -7.20
N ILE A 97 -2.23 1.53 -7.90
CA ILE A 97 -3.07 2.15 -8.94
C ILE A 97 -4.47 2.46 -8.40
N THR A 98 -5.00 1.60 -7.53
CA THR A 98 -6.30 1.81 -6.90
C THR A 98 -6.17 1.65 -5.40
N GLU A 99 -6.57 2.67 -4.66
CA GLU A 99 -6.70 2.66 -3.22
C GLU A 99 -8.17 2.78 -2.82
N THR A 100 -8.66 1.80 -2.05
CA THR A 100 -10.05 1.79 -1.56
C THR A 100 -10.04 1.64 -0.05
N TYR A 101 -10.91 2.39 0.61
CA TYR A 101 -10.96 2.48 2.06
C TYR A 101 -12.39 2.39 2.56
N ASN A 102 -12.60 1.60 3.61
CA ASN A 102 -13.83 1.62 4.40
C ASN A 102 -13.49 1.34 5.88
N TRP A 103 -14.51 1.36 6.75
CA TRP A 103 -14.33 1.15 8.19
C TRP A 103 -13.66 -0.19 8.52
N GLY A 104 -12.35 -0.14 8.80
CA GLY A 104 -11.53 -1.27 9.20
C GLY A 104 -10.93 -2.09 8.05
N ARG A 105 -10.99 -1.58 6.81
CA ARG A 105 -10.33 -2.24 5.68
C ARG A 105 -9.78 -1.26 4.64
N ALA A 106 -8.61 -1.60 4.14
CA ALA A 106 -7.94 -0.94 3.03
C ALA A 106 -7.64 -1.97 1.94
N VAL A 107 -7.85 -1.59 0.69
CA VAL A 107 -7.50 -2.43 -0.47
C VAL A 107 -6.58 -1.62 -1.39
N PHE A 108 -5.38 -2.12 -1.61
CA PHE A 108 -4.44 -1.60 -2.59
C PHE A 108 -4.37 -2.55 -3.76
N GLN A 109 -4.56 -2.03 -4.98
CA GLN A 109 -4.46 -2.79 -6.22
C GLN A 109 -3.51 -2.08 -7.14
N GLY A 110 -2.68 -2.84 -7.86
CA GLY A 110 -1.75 -2.23 -8.78
C GLY A 110 -0.75 -3.20 -9.35
N TRP A 111 0.48 -2.73 -9.58
CA TRP A 111 1.50 -3.46 -10.31
C TRP A 111 2.64 -3.86 -9.39
N LEU A 112 2.89 -5.16 -9.30
CA LEU A 112 4.05 -5.71 -8.62
C LEU A 112 5.15 -5.95 -9.66
N ARG A 113 6.29 -5.27 -9.50
CA ARG A 113 7.45 -5.43 -10.39
C ARG A 113 8.11 -6.77 -10.12
N THR A 114 8.31 -7.54 -11.18
CA THR A 114 9.07 -8.80 -11.17
C THR A 114 10.29 -8.64 -12.08
N GLU A 115 11.14 -9.66 -12.19
CA GLU A 115 12.30 -9.63 -13.11
C GLU A 115 11.89 -9.44 -14.60
N GLY A 116 10.62 -9.70 -14.94
CA GLY A 116 10.05 -9.47 -16.28
C GLY A 116 8.96 -8.41 -16.30
N ASP A 117 7.86 -8.70 -17.00
CA ASP A 117 6.70 -7.82 -17.00
C ASP A 117 6.09 -7.71 -15.59
N PRO A 118 5.56 -6.53 -15.21
CA PRO A 118 4.82 -6.41 -13.96
C PRO A 118 3.61 -7.34 -13.98
N VAL A 119 3.19 -7.76 -12.79
CA VAL A 119 1.95 -8.53 -12.61
C VAL A 119 0.96 -7.73 -11.78
N HIS A 120 -0.33 -8.05 -11.92
CA HIS A 120 -1.32 -7.45 -11.06
C HIS A 120 -1.17 -7.97 -9.62
N CYS A 121 -1.32 -7.10 -8.64
CA CYS A 121 -1.32 -7.46 -7.23
C CYS A 121 -2.45 -6.74 -6.51
N ILE A 122 -3.11 -7.46 -5.60
CA ILE A 122 -4.15 -6.94 -4.71
C ILE A 122 -3.73 -7.27 -3.28
N MET A 123 -3.68 -6.25 -2.42
CA MET A 123 -3.47 -6.39 -0.98
C MET A 123 -4.72 -5.89 -0.27
N ASN A 124 -5.34 -6.79 0.47
CA ASN A 124 -6.57 -6.56 1.20
C ASN A 124 -6.28 -6.65 2.70
N ILE A 125 -6.31 -5.49 3.36
CA ILE A 125 -5.77 -5.24 4.69
C ILE A 125 -6.92 -5.00 5.65
N TYR A 126 -6.93 -5.73 6.76
CA TYR A 126 -7.93 -5.57 7.82
C TYR A 126 -7.26 -5.03 9.09
N PHE A 127 -7.88 -4.03 9.69
CA PHE A 127 -7.32 -3.36 10.86
C PHE A 127 -8.42 -2.77 11.74
N THR A 128 -8.18 -2.71 13.04
CA THR A 128 -9.14 -2.18 14.03
C THR A 128 -8.65 -0.89 14.71
N GLY A 129 -7.41 -0.50 14.47
CA GLY A 129 -6.82 0.77 14.91
C GLY A 129 -6.90 1.84 13.82
N ASP A 130 -6.00 2.82 13.91
CA ASP A 130 -5.92 3.90 12.94
C ASP A 130 -5.09 3.51 11.71
N MET A 131 -5.44 4.13 10.57
CA MET A 131 -4.53 4.22 9.42
C MET A 131 -3.80 5.56 9.50
N VAL A 132 -2.51 5.53 9.74
CA VAL A 132 -1.68 6.70 10.03
C VAL A 132 -0.70 6.96 8.90
N TYR A 133 -0.76 8.16 8.33
CA TYR A 133 0.25 8.71 7.44
C TYR A 133 1.37 9.31 8.29
N VAL A 134 2.58 8.76 8.18
CA VAL A 134 3.80 9.30 8.77
C VAL A 134 4.64 9.89 7.65
N VAL A 135 4.52 11.21 7.46
CA VAL A 135 5.10 11.93 6.33
C VAL A 135 6.35 12.68 6.80
N ASP A 136 7.46 12.53 6.07
CA ASP A 136 8.68 13.30 6.31
C ASP A 136 8.46 14.76 5.89
N GLU A 137 8.86 15.71 6.73
CA GLU A 137 8.70 17.15 6.47
C GLU A 137 9.95 17.77 5.83
N ALA A 138 10.95 16.96 5.47
CA ALA A 138 12.10 17.42 4.72
C ALA A 138 11.67 17.89 3.31
N LEU A 139 11.37 19.18 3.20
CA LEU A 139 11.23 19.95 1.96
C LEU A 139 12.39 19.62 1.01
N ILE A 140 12.07 19.08 -0.16
CA ILE A 140 12.97 19.12 -1.33
C ILE A 140 12.55 20.30 -2.19
#